data_AF-A0A0W1EM74-F1
#
_entry.id   AF-A0A0W1EM74-F1
#
_cell.length_a   1.000
_cell.length_b   1.000
_cell.length_c   1.000
_cell.angle_alpha   90.00
_cell.angle_beta   90.00
_cell.angle_gamma   90.00
#
_symmetry.space_group_name_H-M   'P 1'
#
loop_
_entity.id
_entity.type
_entity.pdbx_description
1 polymer ?
#
loop_
_entity_poly.entity_id
_entity_poly.type
_entity_poly.pdbx_seq_one_letter_code
_entity_poly.pdbx_strand_id
1 'polypeptide(L)'
;MEIAQIEDWIAIAAAVFGIVVAIKGLAEFRNSIAERRRELRWKKASTAKQLIDEIRANGLAAAALKMLDWDGADFVKPDGTRSQPIHASERRKQLRVKDAYFSDDDEPDAIFVRDCFDRLMEDVSLIENYIKIGLIDFADVEPFFRYYAELAAEREERACLAPFARQYGYQPFLDFCDRFVPAGPKA
;
A
#
# COMPACT_ATOMS: atom_id res chain seq x y z
N MET A 1 -31.88 69.52 4.62
CA MET A 1 -32.39 68.40 3.80
C MET A 1 -31.26 67.62 3.12
N GLU A 2 -30.12 68.27 2.78
CA GLU A 2 -28.99 67.60 2.12
C GLU A 2 -28.17 66.64 3.01
N ILE A 3 -28.00 66.92 4.31
CA ILE A 3 -27.16 66.08 5.21
C ILE A 3 -27.76 64.68 5.42
N ALA A 4 -29.08 64.58 5.62
CA ALA A 4 -29.75 63.30 5.84
C ALA A 4 -29.64 62.36 4.62
N GLN A 5 -29.67 62.91 3.40
CA GLN A 5 -29.48 62.11 2.19
C GLN A 5 -28.07 61.53 2.08
N ILE A 6 -27.05 62.26 2.53
CA ILE A 6 -25.65 61.80 2.50
C ILE A 6 -25.44 60.63 3.48
N GLU A 7 -26.03 60.70 4.67
CA GLU A 7 -25.96 59.61 5.67
C GLU A 7 -26.57 58.30 5.15
N ASP A 8 -27.72 58.37 4.48
CA ASP A 8 -28.38 57.22 3.86
C ASP A 8 -27.52 56.57 2.76
N TRP A 9 -26.90 57.38 1.90
CA TRP A 9 -26.01 56.87 0.84
C TRP A 9 -24.77 56.16 1.41
N ILE A 10 -24.19 56.66 2.51
CA ILE A 10 -23.05 56.03 3.18
C ILE A 10 -23.47 54.67 3.76
N ALA A 11 -24.63 54.58 4.40
CA ALA A 11 -25.13 53.33 4.96
C ALA A 11 -25.36 52.25 3.88
N ILE A 12 -25.92 52.64 2.73
CA ILE A 12 -26.11 51.74 1.58
C ILE A 12 -24.75 51.29 1.03
N ALA A 13 -23.81 52.21 0.84
CA ALA A 13 -22.47 51.88 0.32
C ALA A 13 -21.73 50.91 1.26
N ALA A 14 -21.80 51.12 2.58
CA ALA A 14 -21.20 50.23 3.57
C ALA A 14 -21.86 48.84 3.56
N ALA A 15 -23.19 48.76 3.43
CA ALA A 15 -23.90 47.49 3.34
C ALA A 15 -23.52 46.69 2.08
N VAL A 16 -23.46 47.35 0.92
CA VAL A 16 -23.03 46.73 -0.34
C VAL A 16 -21.57 46.27 -0.25
N PHE A 17 -20.68 47.10 0.30
CA PHE A 17 -19.29 46.74 0.50
C PHE A 17 -19.14 45.53 1.43
N GLY A 18 -19.90 45.49 2.54
CA GLY A 18 -19.92 44.37 3.46
C GLY A 18 -20.36 43.06 2.80
N ILE A 19 -21.40 43.10 1.96
CA ILE A 19 -21.87 41.92 1.20
C ILE A 19 -20.79 41.45 0.21
N VAL A 20 -20.15 42.37 -0.53
CA VAL A 20 -19.10 42.02 -1.48
C VAL A 20 -17.90 41.37 -0.78
N VAL A 21 -17.46 41.93 0.35
CA VAL A 21 -16.37 41.35 1.17
C VAL A 21 -16.78 39.97 1.69
N ALA A 22 -18.00 39.79 2.17
CA ALA A 22 -18.49 38.49 2.65
C ALA A 22 -18.53 37.44 1.52
N ILE A 23 -19.00 37.80 0.32
CA ILE A 23 -19.02 36.90 -0.84
C ILE A 23 -17.61 36.50 -1.26
N LYS A 24 -16.68 37.47 -1.33
CA LYS A 24 -15.27 37.20 -1.65
C LYS A 24 -14.62 36.28 -0.61
N GLY A 25 -14.81 36.57 0.67
CA GLY A 25 -14.30 35.73 1.75
C GLY A 25 -14.83 34.30 1.68
N LEU A 26 -16.11 34.11 1.34
CA LEU A 26 -16.69 32.78 1.15
C LEU A 26 -16.12 32.04 -0.06
N ALA A 27 -15.87 32.76 -1.16
CA ALA A 27 -15.26 32.20 -2.36
C ALA A 27 -13.80 31.77 -2.13
N GLU A 28 -12.99 32.63 -1.49
CA GLU A 28 -11.60 32.32 -1.12
C GLU A 28 -11.53 31.14 -0.15
N PHE A 29 -12.42 31.08 0.83
CA PHE A 29 -12.51 29.96 1.76
C PHE A 29 -12.80 28.64 1.03
N ARG A 30 -13.74 28.65 0.06
CA ARG A 30 -14.02 27.47 -0.77
C ARG A 30 -12.82 27.05 -1.61
N ASN A 31 -12.12 28.00 -2.21
CA ASN A 31 -10.91 27.74 -2.99
C ASN A 31 -9.80 27.14 -2.11
N SER A 32 -9.59 27.70 -0.91
CA SER A 32 -8.61 27.18 0.05
C SER A 32 -8.91 25.73 0.47
N ILE A 33 -10.19 25.39 0.68
CA ILE A 33 -10.59 24.00 0.96
C ILE A 33 -10.29 23.10 -0.25
N ALA A 34 -10.60 23.54 -1.47
CA ALA A 34 -10.34 22.77 -2.68
C ALA A 34 -8.83 22.54 -2.89
N GLU A 35 -8.01 23.55 -2.67
CA GLU A 35 -6.54 23.47 -2.73
C GLU A 35 -5.99 22.51 -1.68
N ARG A 36 -6.42 22.63 -0.41
CA ARG A 36 -6.02 21.70 0.67
C ARG A 36 -6.38 20.26 0.34
N ARG A 37 -7.55 20.01 -0.25
CA ARG A 37 -7.95 18.65 -0.67
C ARG A 37 -7.03 18.10 -1.77
N ARG A 38 -6.67 18.92 -2.75
CA ARG A 38 -5.73 18.54 -3.81
C ARG A 38 -4.34 18.25 -3.24
N GLU A 39 -3.85 19.11 -2.36
CA GLU A 39 -2.55 18.95 -1.70
C GLU A 39 -2.52 17.67 -0.86
N LEU A 40 -3.57 17.40 -0.07
CA LEU A 40 -3.70 16.16 0.70
C LEU A 40 -3.71 14.94 -0.22
N ARG A 41 -4.49 14.96 -1.31
CA ARG A 41 -4.52 13.86 -2.28
C ARG A 41 -3.15 13.63 -2.91
N TRP A 42 -2.43 14.69 -3.27
CA TRP A 42 -1.08 14.60 -3.82
C TRP A 42 -0.09 14.01 -2.80
N LYS A 43 -0.15 14.45 -1.53
CA LYS A 43 0.67 13.89 -0.44
C LYS A 43 0.42 12.39 -0.27
N LYS A 44 -0.85 11.96 -0.22
CA LYS A 44 -1.21 10.53 -0.15
C LYS A 44 -0.62 9.72 -1.31
N ALA A 45 -0.81 10.19 -2.54
CA ALA A 45 -0.29 9.51 -3.73
C ALA A 45 1.25 9.46 -3.75
N SER A 46 1.92 10.52 -3.31
CA SER A 46 3.39 10.54 -3.17
C SER A 46 3.87 9.55 -2.12
N THR A 47 3.20 9.44 -0.98
CA THR A 47 3.53 8.45 0.07
C THR A 47 3.32 7.03 -0.44
N ALA A 48 2.22 6.76 -1.16
CA ALA A 48 1.97 5.46 -1.78
C ALA A 48 3.09 5.08 -2.77
N LYS A 49 3.48 6.03 -3.63
CA LYS A 49 4.61 5.83 -4.56
C LYS A 49 5.91 5.52 -3.80
N GLN A 50 6.21 6.25 -2.74
CA GLN A 50 7.42 6.03 -1.95
C GLN A 50 7.47 4.61 -1.38
N LEU A 51 6.36 4.10 -0.81
CA LEU A 51 6.30 2.74 -0.26
C LEU A 51 6.52 1.67 -1.35
N ILE A 52 5.98 1.88 -2.56
CA ILE A 52 6.22 0.98 -3.70
C ILE A 52 7.70 1.02 -4.10
N ASP A 53 8.30 2.20 -4.17
CA ASP A 53 9.71 2.35 -4.50
C ASP A 53 10.62 1.70 -3.46
N GLU A 54 10.27 1.80 -2.17
CA GLU A 54 10.98 1.15 -1.06
C GLU A 54 10.95 -0.38 -1.18
N ILE A 55 9.79 -0.97 -1.51
CA ILE A 55 9.66 -2.41 -1.78
C ILE A 55 10.52 -2.84 -2.96
N ARG A 56 10.51 -2.06 -4.05
CA ARG A 56 11.31 -2.37 -5.25
C ARG A 56 12.81 -2.21 -5.04
N ALA A 57 13.21 -1.28 -4.20
CA ALA A 57 14.61 -1.06 -3.84
C ALA A 57 15.14 -2.12 -2.87
N ASN A 58 14.25 -2.75 -2.09
CA ASN A 58 14.62 -3.83 -1.19
C ASN A 58 14.82 -5.15 -1.96
N GLY A 59 16.05 -5.63 -2.02
CA GLY A 59 16.41 -6.84 -2.76
C GLY A 59 15.66 -8.11 -2.31
N LEU A 60 15.35 -8.23 -1.02
CA LEU A 60 14.61 -9.37 -0.46
C LEU A 60 13.13 -9.34 -0.85
N ALA A 61 12.46 -8.19 -0.71
CA ALA A 61 11.07 -8.04 -1.12
C ALA A 61 10.91 -8.18 -2.65
N ALA A 62 11.81 -7.59 -3.43
CA ALA A 62 11.85 -7.75 -4.88
C ALA A 62 12.11 -9.20 -5.30
N ALA A 63 12.98 -9.92 -4.59
CA ALA A 63 13.20 -11.35 -4.81
C ALA A 63 11.94 -12.17 -4.52
N ALA A 64 11.22 -11.90 -3.42
CA ALA A 64 9.94 -12.57 -3.13
C ALA A 64 8.89 -12.36 -4.23
N LEU A 65 8.73 -11.11 -4.70
CA LEU A 65 7.83 -10.81 -5.83
C LEU A 65 8.22 -11.58 -7.09
N LYS A 66 9.51 -11.63 -7.40
CA LYS A 66 10.03 -12.40 -8.54
C LYS A 66 9.89 -13.91 -8.34
N MET A 67 10.02 -14.43 -7.12
CA MET A 67 9.77 -15.85 -6.83
C MET A 67 8.31 -16.23 -7.06
N LEU A 68 7.37 -15.33 -6.76
CA LEU A 68 5.95 -15.55 -7.09
C LEU A 68 5.70 -15.58 -8.60
N ASP A 69 6.37 -14.71 -9.34
CA ASP A 69 6.18 -14.52 -10.79
C ASP A 69 6.93 -15.54 -11.66
N TRP A 70 8.15 -15.93 -11.26
CA TRP A 70 9.07 -16.70 -12.10
C TRP A 70 9.55 -17.98 -11.41
N ASP A 71 9.01 -19.11 -11.86
CA ASP A 71 9.41 -20.45 -11.43
C ASP A 71 10.83 -20.83 -11.91
N GLY A 72 11.66 -21.34 -11.00
CA GLY A 72 13.00 -21.83 -11.33
C GLY A 72 14.03 -20.73 -11.58
N ALA A 73 13.77 -19.49 -11.15
CA ALA A 73 14.76 -18.42 -11.20
C ALA A 73 15.85 -18.62 -10.12
N ASP A 74 17.06 -18.14 -10.41
CA ASP A 74 18.12 -17.98 -9.43
C ASP A 74 18.19 -16.54 -8.91
N PHE A 75 18.73 -16.39 -7.70
CA PHE A 75 18.75 -15.12 -6.97
C PHE A 75 20.13 -14.87 -6.36
N VAL A 76 20.50 -13.60 -6.24
CA VAL A 76 21.72 -13.20 -5.51
C VAL A 76 21.32 -12.95 -4.06
N LYS A 77 21.90 -13.72 -3.14
CA LYS A 77 21.67 -13.61 -1.69
C LYS A 77 22.38 -12.37 -1.13
N PRO A 78 22.04 -11.91 0.09
CA PRO A 78 22.69 -10.76 0.71
C PRO A 78 24.22 -10.88 0.88
N ASP A 79 24.75 -12.10 0.97
CA ASP A 79 26.19 -12.38 1.05
C ASP A 79 26.91 -12.40 -0.31
N GLY A 80 26.17 -12.16 -1.40
CA GLY A 80 26.68 -12.17 -2.78
C GLY A 80 26.71 -13.56 -3.43
N THR A 81 26.39 -14.63 -2.70
CA THR A 81 26.27 -15.97 -3.28
C THR A 81 24.99 -16.09 -4.11
N ARG A 82 24.91 -17.09 -5.01
CA ARG A 82 23.71 -17.39 -5.78
C ARG A 82 22.93 -18.53 -5.15
N SER A 83 21.61 -18.41 -5.11
CA SER A 83 20.71 -19.51 -4.77
C SER A 83 20.74 -20.58 -5.87
N GLN A 84 20.27 -21.78 -5.54
CA GLN A 84 19.83 -22.72 -6.57
C GLN A 84 18.57 -22.18 -7.27
N PRO A 85 18.18 -22.73 -8.44
CA PRO A 85 16.88 -22.46 -9.04
C PRO A 85 15.73 -22.76 -8.05
N ILE A 86 14.96 -21.74 -7.70
CA ILE A 86 13.88 -21.88 -6.70
C ILE A 86 12.57 -22.13 -7.43
N HIS A 87 12.08 -23.37 -7.33
CA HIS A 87 10.77 -23.75 -7.87
C HIS A 87 9.66 -23.48 -6.86
N ALA A 88 8.42 -23.30 -7.35
CA ALA A 88 7.24 -23.01 -6.55
C ALA A 88 6.95 -24.12 -5.53
N SER A 89 7.14 -25.38 -5.90
CA SER A 89 6.99 -26.52 -4.98
C SER A 89 7.97 -26.45 -3.81
N GLU A 90 9.24 -26.13 -4.09
CA GLU A 90 10.29 -26.03 -3.09
C GLU A 90 10.10 -24.79 -2.21
N ARG A 91 9.78 -23.63 -2.80
CA ARG A 91 9.39 -22.42 -2.07
C ARG A 91 8.25 -22.70 -1.09
N ARG A 92 7.17 -23.37 -1.52
CA ARG A 92 6.03 -23.72 -0.66
C ARG A 92 6.44 -24.63 0.50
N LYS A 93 7.36 -25.57 0.25
CA LYS A 93 7.94 -26.43 1.28
C LYS A 93 8.77 -25.62 2.29
N GLN A 94 9.54 -24.63 1.83
CA GLN A 94 10.40 -23.78 2.67
C GLN A 94 9.59 -22.79 3.53
N LEU A 95 8.43 -22.36 3.04
CA LEU A 95 7.48 -21.52 3.77
C LEU A 95 6.55 -22.31 4.71
N ARG A 96 6.82 -23.60 4.95
CA ARG A 96 6.08 -24.38 5.95
C ARG A 96 6.25 -23.81 7.36
N VAL A 97 5.19 -23.92 8.16
CA VAL A 97 5.17 -23.56 9.59
C VAL A 97 5.21 -24.76 10.52
N LYS A 98 4.88 -25.95 10.01
CA LYS A 98 4.97 -27.22 10.76
C LYS A 98 6.29 -27.91 10.43
N ASP A 99 6.91 -28.51 11.44
CA ASP A 99 8.18 -29.23 11.31
C ASP A 99 9.24 -28.37 10.59
N ALA A 100 9.35 -27.12 11.03
CA ALA A 100 10.20 -26.07 10.47
C ALA A 100 11.68 -26.25 10.89
N TYR A 101 12.20 -27.46 10.70
CA TYR A 101 13.63 -27.74 10.75
C TYR A 101 14.15 -27.75 9.32
N PHE A 102 15.08 -26.83 9.02
CA PHE A 102 15.70 -26.68 7.71
C PHE A 102 17.17 -27.11 7.88
N SER A 103 17.57 -28.20 7.23
CA SER A 103 18.98 -28.61 7.17
C SER A 103 19.64 -27.87 6.00
N ASP A 104 20.86 -27.37 6.22
CA ASP A 104 21.63 -26.71 5.17
C ASP A 104 21.91 -27.65 3.98
N ASP A 105 21.97 -28.96 4.24
CA ASP A 105 22.22 -29.98 3.21
C ASP A 105 21.01 -30.23 2.31
N ASP A 106 19.78 -30.23 2.84
CA ASP A 106 18.58 -30.55 2.07
C ASP A 106 17.88 -29.30 1.50
N GLU A 107 17.98 -28.16 2.21
CA GLU A 107 17.25 -26.94 1.89
C GLU A 107 18.13 -25.68 2.06
N PRO A 108 19.26 -25.57 1.33
CA PRO A 108 20.28 -24.52 1.51
C PRO A 108 19.76 -23.09 1.25
N ASP A 109 18.60 -22.95 0.62
CA ASP A 109 17.98 -21.67 0.28
C ASP A 109 16.76 -21.34 1.17
N ALA A 110 16.39 -22.21 2.11
CA ALA A 110 15.18 -22.04 2.91
C ALA A 110 15.18 -20.76 3.74
N ILE A 111 16.31 -20.44 4.41
CA ILE A 111 16.43 -19.22 5.20
C ILE A 111 16.27 -17.99 4.29
N PHE A 112 16.94 -17.98 3.14
CA PHE A 112 16.85 -16.89 2.18
C PHE A 112 15.41 -16.69 1.66
N VAL A 113 14.71 -17.77 1.31
CA VAL A 113 13.31 -17.67 0.86
C VAL A 113 12.41 -17.11 1.96
N ARG A 114 12.59 -17.56 3.19
CA ARG A 114 11.79 -17.08 4.33
C ARG A 114 12.05 -15.60 4.61
N ASP A 115 13.31 -15.17 4.62
CA ASP A 115 13.68 -13.75 4.78
C ASP A 115 13.08 -12.88 3.66
N CYS A 116 13.07 -13.38 2.42
CA CYS A 116 12.41 -12.70 1.30
C CYS A 116 10.91 -12.48 1.56
N PHE A 117 10.20 -13.53 1.94
CA PHE A 117 8.75 -13.45 2.17
C PHE A 117 8.39 -12.71 3.46
N ASP A 118 9.16 -12.85 4.54
CA ASP A 118 9.02 -12.07 5.76
C ASP A 118 9.11 -10.58 5.44
N ARG A 119 10.13 -10.18 4.66
CA ARG A 119 10.31 -8.78 4.29
C ARG A 119 9.17 -8.25 3.42
N LEU A 120 8.74 -9.03 2.42
CA LEU A 120 7.61 -8.65 1.57
C LEU A 120 6.32 -8.50 2.38
N MET A 121 6.04 -9.45 3.27
CA MET A 121 4.83 -9.42 4.10
C MET A 121 4.86 -8.28 5.11
N GLU A 122 6.02 -7.94 5.67
CA GLU A 122 6.21 -6.75 6.52
C GLU A 122 5.87 -5.47 5.74
N ASP A 123 6.49 -5.27 4.57
CA ASP A 123 6.31 -4.06 3.77
C ASP A 123 4.85 -3.89 3.29
N VAL A 124 4.21 -4.98 2.85
CA VAL A 124 2.79 -4.95 2.46
C VAL A 124 1.87 -4.77 3.67
N SER A 125 2.22 -5.32 4.83
CA SER A 125 1.47 -5.09 6.07
C SER A 125 1.51 -3.61 6.49
N LEU A 126 2.64 -2.94 6.28
CA LEU A 126 2.77 -1.50 6.49
C LEU A 126 1.84 -0.70 5.56
N ILE A 127 1.78 -1.07 4.28
CA ILE A 127 0.87 -0.47 3.29
C ILE A 127 -0.59 -0.63 3.75
N GLU A 128 -1.01 -1.83 4.16
CA GLU A 128 -2.38 -2.05 4.66
C GLU A 128 -2.69 -1.18 5.87
N ASN A 129 -1.75 -1.06 6.80
CA ASN A 129 -1.91 -0.19 7.95
C ASN A 129 -2.07 1.28 7.52
N TYR A 130 -1.29 1.75 6.55
CA TYR A 130 -1.39 3.12 6.02
C TYR A 130 -2.73 3.37 5.33
N ILE A 131 -3.28 2.38 4.64
CA ILE A 131 -4.65 2.44 4.08
C ILE A 131 -5.67 2.54 5.21
N LYS A 132 -5.57 1.68 6.24
CA LYS A 132 -6.52 1.64 7.38
C LYS A 132 -6.58 2.97 8.14
N ILE A 133 -5.44 3.65 8.32
CA ILE A 133 -5.40 4.97 8.98
C ILE A 133 -5.62 6.15 8.01
N GLY A 134 -5.85 5.88 6.72
CA GLY A 134 -6.15 6.89 5.71
C GLY A 134 -4.97 7.77 5.29
N LEU A 135 -3.73 7.32 5.53
CA LEU A 135 -2.50 8.01 5.07
C LEU A 135 -2.27 7.82 3.56
N ILE A 136 -2.75 6.73 2.98
CA ILE A 136 -2.78 6.50 1.54
C ILE A 136 -4.16 5.96 1.13
N ASP A 137 -4.48 6.04 -0.16
CA ASP A 137 -5.71 5.45 -0.70
C ASP A 137 -5.35 4.14 -1.44
N PHE A 138 -6.14 3.08 -1.27
CA PHE A 138 -5.87 1.77 -1.90
C PHE A 138 -5.72 1.87 -3.44
N ALA A 139 -6.49 2.75 -4.08
CA ALA A 139 -6.42 2.99 -5.52
C ALA A 139 -5.03 3.43 -6.03
N ASP A 140 -4.17 3.98 -5.16
CA ASP A 140 -2.80 4.36 -5.54
C ASP A 140 -1.83 3.18 -5.61
N VAL A 141 -2.10 2.11 -4.86
CA VAL A 141 -1.23 0.92 -4.77
C VAL A 141 -1.81 -0.28 -5.52
N GLU A 142 -3.13 -0.32 -5.70
CA GLU A 142 -3.85 -1.39 -6.38
C GLU A 142 -3.26 -1.76 -7.75
N PRO A 143 -2.92 -0.82 -8.67
CA PRO A 143 -2.42 -1.20 -9.99
C PRO A 143 -1.10 -1.98 -9.94
N PHE A 144 -0.23 -1.67 -8.96
CA PHE A 144 1.05 -2.36 -8.80
C PHE A 144 0.85 -3.76 -8.20
N PHE A 145 -0.01 -3.89 -7.18
CA PHE A 145 -0.16 -5.15 -6.46
C PHE A 145 -1.18 -6.12 -7.05
N ARG A 146 -2.06 -5.69 -7.96
CA ARG A 146 -3.11 -6.55 -8.53
C ARG A 146 -2.57 -7.89 -9.01
N TYR A 147 -1.54 -7.84 -9.86
CA TYR A 147 -0.92 -9.03 -10.42
C TYR A 147 -0.38 -9.98 -9.34
N TYR A 148 0.40 -9.46 -8.39
CA TYR A 148 0.99 -10.27 -7.33
C TYR A 148 -0.04 -10.80 -6.32
N ALA A 149 -1.10 -10.03 -6.07
CA ALA A 149 -2.20 -10.45 -5.21
C ALA A 149 -3.00 -11.60 -5.86
N GLU A 150 -3.19 -11.58 -7.18
CA GLU A 150 -3.80 -12.68 -7.93
C GLU A 150 -2.95 -13.95 -7.85
N LEU A 151 -1.62 -13.85 -8.04
CA LEU A 151 -0.69 -14.97 -7.86
C LEU A 151 -0.73 -15.52 -6.41
N ALA A 152 -0.69 -14.65 -5.41
CA ALA A 152 -0.77 -15.05 -4.00
C ALA A 152 -2.14 -15.64 -3.60
N ALA A 153 -3.19 -15.33 -4.36
CA ALA A 153 -4.54 -15.86 -4.15
C ALA A 153 -4.74 -17.24 -4.81
N GLU A 154 -3.83 -17.68 -5.68
CA GLU A 154 -3.87 -19.04 -6.22
C GLU A 154 -3.93 -20.07 -5.09
N ARG A 155 -4.75 -21.11 -5.27
CA ARG A 155 -5.10 -22.04 -4.19
C ARG A 155 -3.88 -22.62 -3.47
N GLU A 156 -2.86 -23.01 -4.23
CA GLU A 156 -1.64 -23.62 -3.70
C GLU A 156 -0.74 -22.61 -2.99
N GLU A 157 -0.62 -21.40 -3.54
CA GLU A 157 0.11 -20.30 -2.88
C GLU A 157 -0.56 -19.90 -1.58
N ARG A 158 -1.88 -19.65 -1.63
CA ARG A 158 -2.67 -19.25 -0.46
C ARG A 158 -2.61 -20.30 0.65
N ALA A 159 -2.61 -21.59 0.30
CA ALA A 159 -2.49 -22.69 1.26
C ALA A 159 -1.15 -22.70 2.00
N CYS A 160 -0.10 -22.13 1.42
CA CYS A 160 1.22 -22.01 2.03
C CYS A 160 1.43 -20.66 2.74
N LEU A 161 1.13 -19.55 2.05
CA LEU A 161 1.35 -18.19 2.53
C LEU A 161 0.46 -17.84 3.72
N ALA A 162 -0.80 -18.30 3.77
CA ALA A 162 -1.72 -17.91 4.84
C ALA A 162 -1.32 -18.49 6.22
N PRO A 163 -0.97 -19.78 6.36
CA PRO A 163 -0.42 -20.28 7.63
C PRO A 163 0.85 -19.56 8.07
N PHE A 164 1.77 -19.30 7.13
CA PHE A 164 2.99 -18.55 7.39
C PHE A 164 2.70 -17.15 7.92
N ALA A 165 1.90 -16.37 7.18
CA ALA A 165 1.51 -15.03 7.57
C ALA A 165 0.83 -14.97 8.95
N ARG A 166 -0.08 -15.92 9.25
CA ARG A 166 -0.75 -15.97 10.56
C ARG A 166 0.22 -16.32 11.69
N GLN A 167 1.12 -17.27 11.48
CA GLN A 167 2.09 -17.71 12.48
C GLN A 167 3.03 -16.57 12.92
N TYR A 168 3.44 -15.72 11.97
CA TYR A 168 4.40 -14.63 12.20
C TYR A 168 3.74 -13.25 12.38
N GLY A 169 2.41 -13.18 12.44
CA GLY A 169 1.68 -11.93 12.74
C GLY A 169 1.45 -11.00 11.55
N TYR A 170 1.65 -11.47 10.32
CA TYR A 170 1.38 -10.75 9.08
C TYR A 170 -0.09 -10.83 8.64
N GLN A 171 -1.04 -10.73 9.59
CA GLN A 171 -2.47 -10.66 9.24
C GLN A 171 -2.81 -9.49 8.31
N PRO A 172 -2.23 -8.27 8.45
CA PRO A 172 -2.49 -7.18 7.51
C PRO A 172 -2.08 -7.48 6.06
N PHE A 173 -1.04 -8.30 5.83
CA PHE A 173 -0.72 -8.78 4.49
C PHE A 173 -1.87 -9.59 3.89
N LEU A 174 -2.47 -10.50 4.67
CA LEU A 174 -3.62 -11.28 4.20
C LEU A 174 -4.84 -10.39 3.94
N ASP A 175 -5.12 -9.44 4.84
CA ASP A 175 -6.19 -8.46 4.68
C ASP A 175 -6.01 -7.66 3.38
N PHE A 176 -4.77 -7.26 3.06
CA PHE A 176 -4.42 -6.56 1.82
C PHE A 176 -4.70 -7.41 0.59
N CYS A 177 -4.23 -8.66 0.55
CA CYS A 177 -4.50 -9.58 -0.55
C CYS A 177 -6.00 -9.83 -0.74
N ASP A 178 -6.76 -9.94 0.35
CA ASP A 178 -8.20 -10.19 0.31
C ASP A 178 -9.00 -9.00 -0.28
N ARG A 179 -8.40 -7.81 -0.41
CA ARG A 179 -9.00 -6.66 -1.15
C ARG A 179 -9.12 -6.93 -2.66
N PHE A 180 -8.29 -7.81 -3.21
CA PHE A 180 -8.25 -8.12 -4.64
C PHE A 180 -9.15 -9.29 -5.02
N VAL A 181 -9.49 -10.14 -4.06
CA VAL A 181 -10.39 -11.26 -4.29
C VAL A 181 -11.81 -10.68 -4.42
N PRO A 182 -12.49 -10.80 -5.58
CA PRO A 182 -13.88 -10.40 -5.69
C PRO A 182 -14.64 -11.16 -4.62
N ALA A 183 -15.43 -10.45 -3.80
CA ALA A 183 -16.23 -11.09 -2.76
C ALA A 183 -16.97 -12.27 -3.39
N GLY A 184 -16.53 -13.50 -3.08
CA GLY A 184 -17.19 -14.69 -3.58
C GLY A 184 -18.67 -14.63 -3.20
N PRO A 185 -19.56 -15.33 -3.91
CA PRO A 185 -20.95 -15.40 -3.53
C PRO A 185 -21.00 -15.74 -2.03
N LYS A 186 -21.57 -14.84 -1.23
CA LYS A 186 -21.74 -15.07 0.21
C LYS A 186 -22.52 -16.37 0.35
N ALA A 187 -21.85 -17.40 0.86
CA ALA A 187 -22.47 -18.69 1.17
C ALA A 187 -23.55 -18.51 2.23
#